data_AF-A0A7X7ZLD2-F1
#
_entry.id   AF-A0A7X7ZLD2-F1
#
_cell.length_a   1.000
_cell.length_b   1.000
_cell.length_c   1.000
_cell.angle_alpha   90.00
_cell.angle_beta   90.00
_cell.angle_gamma   90.00
#
_symmetry.space_group_name_H-M   'P 1'
#
loop_
_entity.id
_entity.type
_entity.pdbx_description
1 polymer ?
#
loop_
_entity_poly.entity_id
_entity_poly.type
_entity_poly.pdbx_seq_one_letter_code
_entity_poly.pdbx_strand_id
1 'polypeptide(L)'
;MRCPHCGREIVRKITKASSDNQRAYYFKVIVGAVSEQFGYGPEERDQVHYALKDKFLGVPQDNGLVLVPSYRDLDTAQTEEYHENIRRWMLTEHGCKIPLPNEVPEPEYDLN
;
A
#
# COMPACT_ATOMS: atom_id res chain seq x y z
N MET A 1 -0.37 30.93 9.73
CA MET A 1 -1.72 30.75 9.14
C MET A 1 -2.70 30.50 10.30
N ARG A 2 -3.91 31.07 10.30
CA ARG A 2 -4.87 30.90 11.41
C ARG A 2 -6.01 29.95 10.99
N CYS A 3 -6.49 29.12 11.90
CA CYS A 3 -7.58 28.19 11.64
C CYS A 3 -8.88 28.96 11.36
N PRO A 4 -9.56 28.76 10.21
CA PRO A 4 -10.79 29.48 9.86
C PRO A 4 -11.97 29.11 10.77
N HIS A 5 -11.89 27.99 11.50
CA HIS A 5 -12.96 27.53 12.39
C HIS A 5 -12.81 28.00 13.85
N CYS A 6 -11.58 28.15 14.36
CA CYS A 6 -11.35 28.46 15.78
C CYS A 6 -10.31 29.57 16.04
N GLY A 7 -9.78 30.21 15.00
CA GLY A 7 -8.87 31.37 15.10
C GLY A 7 -7.46 31.07 15.65
N ARG A 8 -7.22 29.85 16.16
CA ARG A 8 -5.92 29.43 16.70
C ARG A 8 -4.83 29.40 15.62
N GLU A 9 -3.61 29.69 16.05
CA GLU A 9 -2.43 29.66 15.19
C GLU A 9 -2.11 28.22 14.74
N ILE A 10 -2.07 28.00 13.43
CA ILE A 10 -1.76 26.70 12.84
C ILE A 10 -0.24 26.53 12.89
N VAL A 11 0.23 25.72 13.84
CA VAL A 11 1.66 25.39 14.02
C VAL A 11 2.18 24.46 12.91
N ARG A 12 1.31 23.67 12.26
CA ARG A 12 1.65 22.76 11.16
C ARG A 12 0.59 22.76 10.07
N LYS A 13 0.99 22.74 8.78
CA LYS A 13 0.07 22.65 7.64
C LYS A 13 -0.86 21.45 7.82
N ILE A 14 -2.17 21.65 7.68
CA ILE A 14 -3.14 20.55 7.65
C ILE A 14 -2.90 19.78 6.35
N THR A 15 -2.35 18.57 6.45
CA THR A 15 -2.22 17.63 5.34
C THR A 15 -3.41 16.69 5.33
N LYS A 16 -3.75 16.10 4.17
CA LYS A 16 -4.70 14.98 4.13
C LYS A 16 -4.23 13.92 5.12
N ALA A 17 -5.10 13.54 6.07
CA ALA A 17 -4.82 12.45 6.98
C ALA A 17 -5.00 11.15 6.17
N SER A 18 -3.91 10.43 5.94
CA SER A 18 -4.03 9.02 5.53
C SER A 18 -4.50 8.23 6.75
N SER A 19 -5.45 7.31 6.56
CA SER A 19 -5.87 6.42 7.65
C SER A 19 -4.68 5.55 8.05
N ASP A 20 -4.13 5.75 9.26
CA ASP A 20 -2.96 5.01 9.75
C ASP A 20 -3.16 3.49 9.65
N ASN A 21 -4.40 3.02 9.77
CA ASN A 21 -4.76 1.61 9.62
C ASN A 21 -4.56 1.08 8.19
N GLN A 22 -4.96 1.85 7.16
CA GLN A 22 -4.76 1.46 5.77
C GLN A 22 -3.29 1.41 5.40
N ARG A 23 -2.50 2.38 5.90
CA ARG A 23 -1.05 2.40 5.69
C ARG A 23 -0.36 1.24 6.43
N ALA A 24 -0.75 0.97 7.67
CA ALA A 24 -0.23 -0.16 8.44
C ALA A 24 -0.54 -1.50 7.77
N TYR A 25 -1.77 -1.69 7.29
CA TYR A 25 -2.18 -2.86 6.52
C TYR A 25 -1.30 -3.04 5.27
N TYR A 26 -1.13 -1.98 4.48
CA TYR A 26 -0.30 -2.04 3.27
C TYR A 26 1.15 -2.49 3.56
N PHE A 27 1.83 -1.84 4.50
CA PHE A 27 3.25 -2.14 4.75
C PHE A 27 3.46 -3.46 5.50
N LYS A 28 2.58 -3.80 6.46
CA LYS A 28 2.78 -5.01 7.27
C LYS A 28 2.23 -6.26 6.63
N VAL A 29 1.08 -6.17 5.95
CA VAL A 29 0.37 -7.33 5.41
C VAL A 29 0.68 -7.49 3.93
N ILE A 30 0.39 -6.49 3.10
CA ILE A 30 0.58 -6.62 1.65
C ILE A 30 2.07 -6.75 1.30
N VAL A 31 2.88 -5.76 1.68
CA VAL A 31 4.33 -5.78 1.39
C VAL A 31 5.00 -6.95 2.11
N GLY A 32 4.55 -7.29 3.32
CA GLY A 32 5.04 -8.46 4.05
C GLY A 32 4.82 -9.77 3.31
N ALA A 33 3.59 -10.05 2.87
CA ALA A 33 3.25 -11.26 2.13
C ALA A 33 3.98 -11.34 0.78
N VAL A 34 4.10 -10.20 0.08
CA VAL A 34 4.88 -10.13 -1.17
C VAL A 34 6.36 -10.42 -0.89
N SER A 35 6.94 -9.78 0.13
CA SER A 35 8.33 -10.04 0.51
C SER A 35 8.58 -11.50 0.85
N GLU A 36 7.70 -12.12 1.64
CA GLU A 36 7.82 -13.52 2.03
C GLU A 36 7.71 -14.47 0.83
N GLN A 37 6.73 -14.25 -0.05
CA GLN A 37 6.53 -15.06 -1.25
C GLN A 37 7.74 -15.06 -2.18
N PHE A 38 8.45 -13.93 -2.30
CA PHE A 38 9.62 -13.79 -3.17
C PHE A 38 10.96 -13.93 -2.44
N GLY A 39 10.95 -14.18 -1.12
CA GLY A 39 12.16 -14.37 -0.32
C GLY A 39 12.95 -13.09 -0.02
N TYR A 40 12.31 -11.92 -0.05
CA TYR A 40 12.93 -10.64 0.28
C TYR A 40 13.00 -10.40 1.80
N GLY A 41 14.14 -9.88 2.25
CA GLY A 41 14.38 -9.55 3.65
C GLY A 41 13.72 -8.24 4.12
N PRO A 42 13.79 -7.94 5.43
CA PRO A 42 13.23 -6.71 6.00
C PRO A 42 13.80 -5.42 5.39
N GLU A 43 15.09 -5.41 5.06
CA GLU A 43 15.82 -4.27 4.44
C GLU A 43 15.34 -3.98 3.01
N GLU A 44 14.72 -4.97 2.34
CA GLU A 44 14.28 -4.88 0.95
C GLU A 44 12.81 -4.47 0.83
N ARG A 45 12.07 -4.36 1.93
CA ARG A 45 10.64 -4.01 1.93
C ARG A 45 10.35 -2.67 1.27
N ASP A 46 11.23 -1.69 1.44
CA ASP A 46 11.11 -0.39 0.75
C ASP A 46 11.26 -0.55 -0.77
N GLN A 47 12.14 -1.45 -1.23
CA GLN A 47 12.34 -1.74 -2.65
C GLN A 47 11.13 -2.47 -3.23
N VAL A 48 10.56 -3.42 -2.48
CA VAL A 48 9.29 -4.08 -2.81
C VAL A 48 8.16 -3.05 -2.93
N HIS A 49 8.08 -2.08 -2.02
CA HIS A 49 7.12 -0.98 -2.13
C HIS A 49 7.30 -0.19 -3.43
N TYR A 50 8.53 0.19 -3.80
CA TYR A 50 8.78 0.91 -5.05
C TYR A 50 8.44 0.07 -6.27
N ALA A 51 8.77 -1.22 -6.28
CA ALA A 51 8.46 -2.13 -7.38
C ALA A 51 6.94 -2.31 -7.57
N LEU A 52 6.18 -2.47 -6.47
CA LEU A 52 4.72 -2.55 -6.53
C LEU A 52 4.10 -1.25 -7.06
N LYS A 53 4.62 -0.10 -6.61
CA LYS A 53 4.16 1.20 -7.13
C LYS A 53 4.43 1.35 -8.61
N ASP A 54 5.63 1.01 -9.08
CA ASP A 54 5.97 1.07 -10.51
C ASP A 54 5.05 0.16 -11.33
N LYS A 55 4.83 -1.07 -10.87
CA LYS A 55 4.00 -2.06 -11.55
C LYS A 55 2.52 -1.65 -11.71
N PHE A 56 1.90 -1.10 -10.66
CA PHE A 56 0.46 -0.87 -10.65
C PHE A 56 0.05 0.61 -10.77
N LEU A 57 0.95 1.54 -10.49
CA LEU A 57 0.68 2.99 -10.55
C LEU A 57 1.56 3.71 -11.59
N GLY A 58 2.49 3.01 -12.24
CA GLY A 58 3.35 3.59 -13.26
C GLY A 58 2.55 4.04 -14.48
N VAL A 59 2.69 5.32 -14.83
CA VAL A 59 2.09 5.92 -16.02
C VAL A 59 3.20 6.23 -17.03
N PRO A 60 3.31 5.45 -18.12
CA PRO A 60 4.31 5.71 -19.16
C PRO A 60 4.01 7.05 -19.85
N GLN A 61 5.08 7.75 -20.19
CA GLN A 61 5.04 9.03 -20.90
C GLN A 61 5.67 8.88 -22.29
N ASP A 62 5.31 9.76 -23.22
CA ASP A 62 5.82 9.74 -24.60
C ASP A 62 7.34 9.94 -24.70
N ASN A 63 7.96 10.47 -23.64
CA ASN A 63 9.41 10.65 -23.55
C ASN A 63 10.16 9.40 -23.04
N GLY A 64 9.48 8.26 -22.87
CA GLY A 64 10.06 7.01 -22.40
C GLY A 64 10.25 6.91 -20.88
N LEU A 65 9.81 7.90 -20.11
CA LEU A 65 9.81 7.85 -18.64
C LEU A 65 8.51 7.28 -18.10
N VAL A 66 8.57 6.66 -16.91
CA VAL A 66 7.39 6.22 -16.15
C VAL A 66 7.22 7.14 -14.96
N LEU A 67 6.09 7.85 -14.90
CA LEU A 67 5.74 8.66 -13.75
C LEU A 67 4.96 7.82 -12.76
N VAL A 68 5.47 7.75 -11.53
CA VAL A 68 4.84 7.01 -10.44
C VAL A 68 4.32 8.00 -9.41
N PRO A 69 3.00 8.12 -9.21
CA PRO A 69 2.43 9.04 -8.23
C PRO A 69 2.92 8.70 -6.82
N SER A 70 2.97 9.68 -5.92
CA SER A 70 3.25 9.40 -4.52
C SER A 70 2.08 8.64 -3.90
N TYR A 71 2.37 7.65 -3.05
CA TYR A 71 1.32 6.95 -2.30
C TYR A 71 0.48 7.92 -1.45
N ARG A 72 1.07 9.05 -1.02
CA ARG A 72 0.40 10.07 -0.22
C ARG A 72 -0.58 10.94 -1.01
N ASP A 73 -0.46 10.94 -2.34
CA ASP A 73 -1.30 11.75 -3.22
C ASP A 73 -2.55 10.99 -3.66
N LEU A 74 -2.58 9.66 -3.47
CA LEU A 74 -3.74 8.82 -3.74
C LEU A 74 -4.90 9.17 -2.80
N ASP A 75 -6.10 9.21 -3.35
CA ASP A 75 -7.31 9.21 -2.54
C ASP A 75 -7.63 7.81 -1.98
N THR A 76 -8.66 7.73 -1.15
CA THR A 76 -9.06 6.47 -0.49
C THR A 76 -9.50 5.42 -1.51
N ALA A 77 -10.23 5.80 -2.56
CA ALA A 77 -10.71 4.87 -3.57
C ALA A 77 -9.57 4.32 -4.42
N GLN A 78 -8.65 5.18 -4.86
CA GLN A 78 -7.44 4.80 -5.58
C GLN A 78 -6.52 3.89 -4.74
N THR A 79 -6.46 4.15 -3.43
CA THR A 79 -5.68 3.30 -2.51
C THR A 79 -6.29 1.91 -2.38
N GLU A 80 -7.62 1.81 -2.27
CA GLU A 80 -8.33 0.53 -2.20
C GLU A 80 -8.19 -0.27 -3.49
N GLU A 81 -8.34 0.39 -4.65
CA GLU A 81 -8.13 -0.22 -5.97
C GLU A 81 -6.69 -0.73 -6.13
N TYR A 82 -5.70 0.09 -5.72
CA TYR A 82 -4.29 -0.32 -5.71
C TYR A 82 -4.05 -1.56 -4.86
N HIS A 83 -4.62 -1.63 -3.65
CA HIS A 83 -4.50 -2.81 -2.79
C HIS A 83 -5.19 -4.03 -3.38
N GLU A 84 -6.38 -3.86 -3.97
CA GLU A 84 -7.09 -4.95 -4.65
C GLU A 84 -6.29 -5.52 -5.82
N ASN A 85 -5.70 -4.66 -6.66
CA ASN A 85 -4.89 -5.08 -7.80
C ASN A 85 -3.69 -5.93 -7.35
N ILE A 86 -3.02 -5.56 -6.25
CA ILE A 86 -1.92 -6.35 -5.70
C ILE A 86 -2.43 -7.70 -5.18
N ARG A 87 -3.52 -7.72 -4.43
CA ARG A 87 -4.11 -8.97 -3.90
C ARG A 87 -4.51 -9.92 -5.02
N ARG A 88 -5.15 -9.39 -6.07
CA ARG A 88 -5.57 -10.17 -7.23
C ARG A 88 -4.34 -10.76 -7.94
N TRP A 89 -3.33 -9.94 -8.21
CA TRP A 89 -2.09 -10.40 -8.83
C TRP A 89 -1.38 -11.49 -8.02
N MET A 90 -1.27 -11.34 -6.71
CA MET A 90 -0.66 -12.35 -5.84
C MET A 90 -1.44 -13.66 -5.84
N LEU A 91 -2.77 -13.59 -5.86
CA LEU A 91 -3.62 -14.78 -5.93
C LEU A 91 -3.54 -15.46 -7.30
N THR A 92 -3.58 -14.71 -8.40
CA THR A 92 -3.65 -15.27 -9.75
C THR A 92 -2.31 -15.77 -10.27
N GLU A 93 -1.23 -15.01 -10.06
CA GLU A 93 0.09 -15.33 -10.62
C GLU A 93 0.96 -16.15 -9.65
N HIS A 94 0.76 -15.96 -8.34
CA HIS A 94 1.64 -16.54 -7.31
C HIS A 94 0.93 -17.49 -6.35
N GLY A 95 -0.39 -17.65 -6.47
CA GLY A 95 -1.18 -18.53 -5.59
C GLY A 95 -1.21 -18.08 -4.12
N CYS A 96 -0.83 -16.84 -3.82
CA CYS A 96 -0.72 -16.32 -2.46
C CYS A 96 -1.97 -15.50 -2.11
N LYS A 97 -2.76 -15.99 -1.15
CA LYS A 97 -3.94 -15.28 -0.65
C LYS A 97 -3.52 -14.26 0.42
N ILE A 98 -3.59 -12.98 0.07
CA ILE A 98 -3.37 -11.88 1.03
C ILE A 98 -4.69 -11.56 1.74
N PRO A 99 -4.75 -11.62 3.08
CA PRO A 99 -5.99 -11.37 3.83
C PRO A 99 -6.43 -9.91 3.72
N LEU A 100 -7.75 -9.68 3.78
CA LEU A 100 -8.30 -8.33 3.92
C LEU A 100 -7.99 -7.74 5.31
N PRO A 101 -8.01 -6.41 5.49
CA PRO A 101 -7.67 -5.78 6.78
C PRO A 101 -8.54 -6.22 7.97
N ASN A 102 -9.73 -6.77 7.70
CA ASN A 102 -10.66 -7.28 8.72
C ASN A 102 -10.78 -8.82 8.72
N GLU A 103 -10.01 -9.52 7.88
CA GLU A 103 -10.02 -10.97 7.80
C GLU A 103 -8.94 -11.50 8.74
N VAL A 104 -9.33 -12.36 9.68
CA VAL A 104 -8.37 -13.06 10.53
C VAL A 104 -7.71 -14.13 9.65
N PRO A 105 -6.37 -14.21 9.58
CA PRO A 105 -5.72 -15.29 8.86
C PRO A 105 -6.20 -16.62 9.45
N GLU A 106 -6.77 -17.48 8.61
CA GLU A 106 -7.22 -18.80 9.07
C GLU A 106 -5.99 -19.55 9.60
N PRO A 107 -6.02 -20.05 10.84
CA PRO A 107 -4.93 -20.84 11.35
C PRO A 107 -4.82 -22.11 10.51
N GLU A 108 -3.63 -22.35 9.95
CA GLU A 108 -3.29 -23.62 9.32
C GLU A 108 -3.28 -24.69 10.41
N TYR A 109 -4.37 -25.46 10.50
CA TYR A 109 -4.39 -26.65 11.32
C TYR A 109 -3.67 -27.75 10.56
N ASP A 110 -2.48 -28.13 11.02
CA ASP A 110 -1.87 -29.41 10.67
C ASP A 110 -2.84 -30.52 11.04
N LEU A 111 -3.60 -31.00 10.06
CA LEU A 111 -4.39 -32.21 10.18
C LEU A 111 -3.41 -33.38 10.23
N ASN A 112 -2.98 -33.71 11.46
CA ASN A 112 -2.30 -34.98 11.77
C ASN A 112 -3.25 -36.16 11.57
#